data_AF-A0A4R4T749-F1
#
_entry.id   AF-A0A4R4T749-F1
#
_cell.length_a   1.000
_cell.length_b   1.000
_cell.length_c   1.000
_cell.angle_alpha   90.00
_cell.angle_beta   90.00
_cell.angle_gamma   90.00
#
_symmetry.space_group_name_H-M   'P 1'
#
loop_
_entity.id
_entity.type
_entity.pdbx_description
1 polymer ?
#
loop_
_entity_poly.entity_id
_entity_poly.type
_entity_poly.pdbx_seq_one_letter_code
_entity_poly.pdbx_strand_id
1 'polypeptide(L)'
;MSSPRTRRKPVPTEFQQELANVLDRLRQASDRHDQRVHLLLGDLLPILESIVQRMEAQSLATTSLTTLRDDLRRLPPAPDQTTVNDLWTRALQILGDITGAPEPRRPFWKRRT
;
A
#
# COMPACT_ATOMS: atom_id res chain seq x y z
N MET A 1 -0.60 15.53 38.39
CA MET A 1 -0.45 16.15 37.05
C MET A 1 0.21 15.16 36.12
N SER A 2 -0.49 14.74 35.06
CA SER A 2 0.06 14.15 33.81
C SER A 2 -1.12 13.81 32.89
N SER A 3 -1.42 14.69 31.94
CA SER A 3 -2.40 14.42 30.89
C SER A 3 -1.76 13.55 29.81
N PRO A 4 -2.37 12.44 29.38
CA PRO A 4 -1.94 11.76 28.18
C PRO A 4 -2.30 12.66 26.99
N ARG A 5 -1.28 13.14 26.26
CA ARG A 5 -1.45 13.75 24.94
C ARG A 5 -1.95 12.67 23.98
N THR A 6 -3.26 12.51 23.89
CA THR A 6 -3.89 11.81 22.77
C THR A 6 -3.52 12.57 21.51
N ARG A 7 -2.56 12.02 20.76
CA ARG A 7 -2.22 12.45 19.40
C ARG A 7 -3.47 12.20 18.55
N ARG A 8 -4.37 13.19 18.47
CA ARG A 8 -5.52 13.15 17.57
C ARG A 8 -4.95 12.94 16.17
N LYS A 9 -5.08 11.73 15.62
CA LYS A 9 -4.78 11.51 14.22
C LYS A 9 -5.73 12.41 13.43
N PRO A 10 -5.23 13.21 12.47
CA PRO A 10 -6.13 13.95 11.58
C PRO A 10 -7.10 12.95 10.93
N VAL A 11 -8.35 13.37 10.74
CA VAL A 11 -9.35 12.57 10.02
C VAL A 11 -8.77 12.29 8.63
N PRO A 12 -8.66 11.02 8.20
CA PRO A 12 -8.12 10.71 6.89
C PRO A 12 -8.92 11.41 5.79
N THR A 13 -8.24 11.95 4.78
CA THR A 13 -8.92 12.38 3.56
C THR A 13 -9.59 11.19 2.88
N GLU A 14 -10.57 11.43 1.99
CA GLU A 14 -11.26 10.36 1.24
C GLU A 14 -10.24 9.39 0.58
N PHE A 15 -9.18 9.94 -0.01
CA PHE A 15 -8.09 9.18 -0.62
C PHE A 15 -7.33 8.33 0.38
N GLN A 16 -7.03 8.87 1.58
CA GLN A 16 -6.36 8.09 2.61
C GLN A 16 -7.22 6.94 3.12
N GLN A 17 -8.55 7.12 3.18
CA GLN A 17 -9.46 6.03 3.56
C GLN A 17 -9.50 4.95 2.47
N GLU A 18 -9.58 5.34 1.19
CA GLU A 18 -9.51 4.39 0.07
C GLU A 18 -8.19 3.60 0.07
N LEU A 19 -7.06 4.29 0.20
CA LEU A 19 -5.74 3.66 0.28
C LEU A 19 -5.60 2.77 1.51
N ALA A 20 -6.19 3.14 2.65
CA ALA A 20 -6.18 2.32 3.86
C ALA A 20 -7.00 1.03 3.67
N ASN A 21 -8.15 1.11 3.00
CA ASN A 21 -8.96 -0.06 2.68
C ASN A 21 -8.21 -1.03 1.75
N VAL A 22 -7.49 -0.50 0.76
CA VAL A 22 -6.65 -1.32 -0.14
C VAL A 22 -5.49 -1.96 0.62
N LEU A 23 -4.80 -1.19 1.47
CA LEU A 23 -3.72 -1.69 2.32
C LEU A 23 -4.18 -2.84 3.23
N ASP A 24 -5.37 -2.70 3.81
CA ASP A 24 -5.96 -3.74 4.67
C ASP A 24 -6.25 -5.03 3.88
N ARG A 25 -6.82 -4.92 2.68
CA ARG A 25 -7.04 -6.09 1.79
C ARG A 25 -5.74 -6.78 1.41
N LEU A 26 -4.70 -6.01 1.05
CA LEU A 26 -3.38 -6.56 0.78
C LEU A 26 -2.82 -7.29 2.01
N ARG A 27 -2.94 -6.71 3.22
CA ARG A 27 -2.45 -7.36 4.44
C ARG A 27 -3.17 -8.67 4.79
N GLN A 28 -4.43 -8.81 4.40
CA GLN A 28 -5.24 -10.00 4.67
C GLN A 28 -5.08 -11.11 3.63
N ALA A 29 -4.45 -10.81 2.49
CA ALA A 29 -4.26 -11.79 1.44
C ALA A 29 -3.34 -12.93 1.85
N SER A 30 -3.61 -14.14 1.33
CA SER A 30 -2.74 -15.30 1.55
C SER A 30 -1.43 -15.17 0.76
N ASP A 31 -0.37 -15.84 1.24
CA ASP A 31 0.97 -15.83 0.62
C ASP A 31 1.07 -16.61 -0.71
N ARG A 32 -0.06 -16.93 -1.36
CA ARG A 32 -0.07 -17.64 -2.64
C ARG A 32 0.33 -16.70 -3.77
N HIS A 33 1.25 -17.15 -4.61
CA HIS A 33 1.81 -16.37 -5.72
C HIS A 33 0.72 -15.84 -6.66
N ASP A 34 -0.12 -16.72 -7.21
CA ASP A 34 -1.16 -16.34 -8.18
C ASP A 34 -2.17 -15.35 -7.58
N GLN A 35 -2.49 -15.53 -6.29
CA GLN A 35 -3.39 -14.63 -5.58
C GLN A 35 -2.76 -13.24 -5.41
N ARG A 36 -1.47 -13.15 -5.08
CA ARG A 36 -0.76 -11.87 -5.00
C ARG A 36 -0.71 -11.17 -6.35
N VAL A 37 -0.42 -11.90 -7.43
CA VAL A 37 -0.44 -11.33 -8.80
C VAL A 37 -1.83 -10.80 -9.14
N HIS A 38 -2.88 -11.58 -8.87
CA HIS A 38 -4.25 -11.15 -9.10
C HIS A 38 -4.61 -9.90 -8.30
N LEU A 39 -4.24 -9.82 -7.03
CA LEU A 39 -4.50 -8.63 -6.20
C LEU A 39 -3.69 -7.42 -6.65
N LEU A 40 -2.44 -7.59 -7.09
CA LEU A 40 -1.61 -6.48 -7.57
C LEU A 40 -2.14 -5.91 -8.89
N LEU A 41 -2.45 -6.76 -9.86
CA LEU A 41 -2.82 -6.33 -11.21
C LEU A 41 -4.33 -6.15 -11.39
N GLY A 42 -5.13 -7.04 -10.81
CA GLY A 42 -6.59 -7.04 -10.94
C GLY A 42 -7.28 -6.05 -10.01
N ASP A 43 -6.74 -5.82 -8.81
CA ASP A 43 -7.36 -4.94 -7.82
C ASP A 43 -6.55 -3.65 -7.60
N LEU A 44 -5.28 -3.75 -7.21
CA LEU A 44 -4.49 -2.61 -6.79
C LEU A 44 -4.22 -1.64 -7.95
N LEU A 45 -3.79 -2.14 -9.11
CA LEU A 45 -3.48 -1.30 -10.27
C LEU A 45 -4.66 -0.41 -10.71
N PRO A 46 -5.87 -0.93 -11.00
CA PRO A 46 -6.98 -0.06 -11.43
C PRO A 46 -7.41 0.94 -10.34
N ILE A 47 -7.32 0.56 -9.07
CA ILE A 47 -7.61 1.48 -7.96
C ILE A 47 -6.57 2.61 -7.90
N LEU A 48 -5.28 2.28 -8.03
CA LEU A 48 -4.21 3.28 -8.07
C LEU A 48 -4.35 4.21 -9.27
N GLU A 49 -4.69 3.70 -10.45
CA GLU A 49 -4.94 4.51 -11.65
C GLU A 49 -6.04 5.55 -11.39
N SER A 50 -7.16 5.12 -10.80
CA SER A 50 -8.27 6.02 -10.44
C SER A 50 -7.89 7.07 -9.39
N ILE A 51 -7.21 6.65 -8.32
CA ILE A 51 -6.81 7.56 -7.23
C ILE A 51 -5.79 8.58 -7.73
N VAL A 52 -4.76 8.14 -8.46
CA VAL A 52 -3.74 9.05 -9.02
C VAL A 52 -4.39 10.07 -9.93
N GLN A 53 -5.28 9.66 -10.83
CA GLN A 53 -5.98 10.58 -11.73
C GLN A 53 -6.81 11.61 -10.96
N ARG A 54 -7.57 11.19 -9.95
CA ARG A 54 -8.40 12.11 -9.13
C ARG A 54 -7.54 13.06 -8.28
N MET A 55 -6.44 12.57 -7.73
CA MET A 55 -5.49 13.40 -6.96
C MET A 55 -4.78 14.42 -7.86
N GLU A 56 -4.36 14.03 -9.06
CA GLU A 56 -3.78 14.94 -10.06
C GLU A 56 -4.76 16.03 -10.48
N ALA A 57 -6.04 15.69 -10.69
CA ALA A 57 -7.09 16.67 -10.98
C ALA A 57 -7.30 17.69 -9.85
N GLN A 58 -6.97 17.31 -8.61
CA GLN A 58 -7.00 18.18 -7.43
C GLN A 58 -5.64 18.83 -7.13
N SER A 59 -4.63 18.69 -8.01
CA SER A 59 -3.26 19.19 -7.81
C SER A 59 -2.59 18.68 -6.52
N LEU A 60 -2.91 17.46 -6.09
CA LEU A 60 -2.30 16.81 -4.94
C LEU A 60 -1.01 16.08 -5.33
N ALA A 61 -0.12 15.89 -4.35
CA ALA A 61 1.13 15.15 -4.57
C ALA A 61 0.87 13.64 -4.75
N THR A 62 1.21 13.10 -5.92
CA THR A 62 0.98 11.69 -6.29
C THR A 62 2.25 10.89 -6.54
N THR A 63 3.45 11.49 -6.42
CA THR A 63 4.73 10.90 -6.88
C THR A 63 4.90 9.43 -6.49
N SER A 64 4.76 9.08 -5.21
CA SER A 64 4.93 7.70 -4.74
C SER A 64 3.87 6.73 -5.27
N LEU A 65 2.62 7.18 -5.43
CA LEU A 65 1.53 6.38 -6.00
C LEU A 65 1.71 6.19 -7.51
N THR A 66 2.16 7.23 -8.20
CA THR A 66 2.50 7.20 -9.63
C THR A 66 3.65 6.23 -9.88
N THR A 67 4.72 6.27 -9.08
CA THR A 67 5.82 5.31 -9.17
C THR A 67 5.33 3.87 -8.95
N LEU A 68 4.50 3.62 -7.93
CA LEU A 68 3.95 2.28 -7.69
C LEU A 68 3.07 1.78 -8.84
N ARG A 69 2.22 2.64 -9.39
CA ARG A 69 1.40 2.34 -10.57
C ARG A 69 2.26 1.98 -11.77
N ASP A 70 3.32 2.74 -12.01
CA ASP A 70 4.20 2.51 -13.15
C ASP A 70 5.04 1.22 -12.97
N ASP A 71 5.47 0.91 -11.75
CA ASP A 71 6.10 -0.37 -11.40
C ASP A 71 5.13 -1.56 -11.68
N LEU A 72 3.85 -1.44 -11.29
CA LEU A 72 2.82 -2.44 -11.56
C LEU A 72 2.54 -2.64 -13.06
N ARG A 73 2.50 -1.54 -13.83
CA ARG A 73 2.32 -1.61 -15.30
C ARG A 73 3.48 -2.27 -16.03
N ARG A 74 4.68 -2.22 -15.44
CA ARG A 74 5.89 -2.85 -16.00
C ARG A 74 6.05 -4.31 -15.58
N LEU A 75 5.15 -4.83 -14.75
CA LEU A 75 5.20 -6.22 -14.33
C LEU A 75 5.11 -7.13 -15.57
N PRO A 76 6.02 -8.11 -15.73
CA PRO A 76 5.95 -9.03 -16.85
C PRO A 76 4.69 -9.91 -16.77
N PRO A 77 4.21 -10.48 -17.89
CA PRO A 77 2.98 -11.29 -17.93
C PRO A 77 3.02 -12.55 -17.06
N ALA A 78 4.22 -13.09 -16.82
CA ALA A 78 4.48 -14.24 -15.95
C ALA A 78 5.61 -13.88 -14.99
N PRO A 79 5.33 -13.04 -13.96
CA PRO A 79 6.35 -12.57 -13.04
C PRO A 79 6.80 -13.71 -12.13
N ASP A 80 8.10 -13.76 -11.84
CA ASP A 80 8.62 -14.70 -10.86
C ASP A 80 8.20 -14.29 -9.43
N GLN A 81 8.28 -15.25 -8.51
CA GLN A 81 7.83 -15.02 -7.14
C GLN A 81 8.65 -13.96 -6.39
N THR A 82 9.92 -13.74 -6.74
CA THR A 82 10.74 -12.71 -6.11
C THR A 82 10.24 -11.33 -6.51
N THR A 83 10.06 -11.11 -7.81
CA THR A 83 9.52 -9.84 -8.35
C THR A 83 8.16 -9.51 -7.73
N VAL A 84 7.24 -10.49 -7.64
CA VAL A 84 5.92 -10.28 -7.01
C VAL A 84 6.06 -9.95 -5.53
N ASN A 85 6.93 -10.64 -4.79
CA ASN A 85 7.12 -10.40 -3.36
C ASN A 85 7.76 -9.04 -3.07
N ASP A 86 8.71 -8.60 -3.90
CA ASP A 86 9.35 -7.30 -3.78
C ASP A 86 8.35 -6.17 -4.07
N LEU A 87 7.57 -6.30 -5.15
CA LEU A 87 6.54 -5.32 -5.48
C LEU A 87 5.43 -5.28 -4.44
N TRP A 88 5.02 -6.44 -3.92
CA TRP A 88 4.07 -6.55 -2.82
C TRP A 88 4.55 -5.83 -1.56
N THR A 89 5.81 -6.07 -1.17
CA THR A 89 6.42 -5.42 -0.01
C THR A 89 6.49 -3.91 -0.20
N ARG A 90 6.90 -3.46 -1.39
CA ARG A 90 6.94 -2.02 -1.74
C ARG A 90 5.54 -1.39 -1.72
N ALA A 91 4.52 -2.08 -2.22
CA ALA A 91 3.13 -1.60 -2.18
C ALA A 91 2.66 -1.41 -0.73
N LEU A 92 2.88 -2.39 0.14
CA LEU A 92 2.54 -2.30 1.56
C LEU A 92 3.26 -1.13 2.25
N GLN A 93 4.52 -0.90 1.92
CA GLN A 93 5.32 0.20 2.47
C GLN A 93 4.76 1.56 2.03
N ILE A 94 4.63 1.79 0.72
CA ILE A 94 4.16 3.06 0.15
C ILE A 94 2.76 3.41 0.68
N LEU A 95 1.84 2.44 0.66
CA LEU A 95 0.48 2.65 1.17
C LEU A 95 0.48 2.88 2.68
N GLY A 96 1.33 2.19 3.44
CA GLY A 96 1.49 2.39 4.87
C GLY A 96 1.98 3.79 5.22
N ASP A 97 2.99 4.28 4.50
CA ASP A 97 3.57 5.60 4.70
C ASP A 97 2.56 6.73 4.41
N ILE A 98 1.76 6.59 3.34
CA ILE A 98 0.76 7.60 2.96
C ILE A 98 -0.43 7.63 3.92
N THR A 99 -0.87 6.46 4.38
CA THR A 99 -2.04 6.33 5.28
C THR A 99 -1.68 6.55 6.75
N GLY A 100 -0.38 6.62 7.08
CA GLY A 100 0.08 6.62 8.47
C GLY A 100 -0.33 5.36 9.24
N ALA A 101 -0.65 4.27 8.52
CA ALA A 101 -0.97 2.99 9.11
C ALA A 101 0.34 2.38 9.63
N PRO A 102 0.40 1.99 10.92
CA PRO A 102 1.61 1.37 11.45
C PRO A 102 1.97 0.14 10.60
N GLU A 103 3.26 -0.03 10.34
CA GLU A 103 3.80 -1.25 9.73
C GLU A 103 3.22 -2.47 10.49
N PRO A 104 2.79 -3.54 9.80
CA PRO A 104 2.42 -4.76 10.49
C PRO A 104 3.61 -5.18 11.33
N ARG A 105 3.44 -5.12 12.66
CA ARG A 105 4.51 -5.35 13.62
C ARG A 105 5.16 -6.68 13.27
N ARG A 106 6.42 -6.64 12.83
CA ARG A 106 7.22 -7.85 12.61
C ARG A 106 7.01 -8.75 13.82
N PRO A 107 6.64 -10.02 13.62
CA PRO A 107 6.43 -10.89 14.74
C PRO A 107 7.76 -11.00 15.51
N PHE A 108 7.66 -10.90 16.83
CA PHE A 108 8.77 -10.63 17.76
C PHE A 108 9.95 -11.61 17.65
N TRP A 109 9.76 -12.78 17.03
CA TRP A 109 10.77 -13.80 16.77
C TRP A 109 11.83 -13.43 15.72
N LYS A 110 11.68 -12.31 15.00
CA LYS A 110 12.72 -11.72 14.14
C LYS A 110 13.47 -10.53 14.77
N ARG A 111 13.53 -10.46 16.11
CA ARG A 111 14.52 -9.64 16.81
C ARG A 111 15.79 -10.48 16.95
N ARG A 112 16.68 -10.45 15.95
CA ARG A 112 18.05 -10.91 16.17
C ARG A 112 18.77 -9.79 16.93
N THR A 113 19.35 -10.18 18.06
CA THR A 113 20.38 -9.48 18.85
C THR A 113 21.39 -8.75 18.00
#